data_AF-A0A926ZWP0-F1
#
_entry.id   AF-A0A926ZWP0-F1
#
_cell.length_a   1.000
_cell.length_b   1.000
_cell.length_c   1.000
_cell.angle_alpha   90.00
_cell.angle_beta   90.00
_cell.angle_gamma   90.00
#
_symmetry.space_group_name_H-M   'P 1'
#
loop_
_entity.id
_entity.type
_entity.pdbx_description
1 polymer ?
#
loop_
_entity_poly.entity_id
_entity_poly.type
_entity_poly.pdbx_seq_one_letter_code
_entity_poly.pdbx_strand_id
1 'polypeptide(L)'
;MLTTTSPRIAHHGWQIKIVADEQVFSFECYAPDLPDFMNDAEVYPDWQSAHAAACQFVDREIAIAALINLANDWLTAGLVSEDEYWNLTSFE
;
A
#
# COMPACT_ATOMS: atom_id res chain seq x y z
N MET A 1 -8.56 12.26 23.90
CA MET A 1 -7.55 12.34 22.82
C MET A 1 -6.49 11.31 23.14
N LEU A 2 -6.53 10.16 22.46
CA LEU A 2 -5.52 9.12 22.59
C LEU A 2 -4.66 9.19 21.34
N THR A 3 -3.59 9.98 21.39
CA THR A 3 -2.47 9.86 20.46
C THR A 3 -1.61 8.71 20.92
N THR A 4 -2.05 7.49 20.66
CA THR A 4 -1.16 6.33 20.73
C THR A 4 -0.42 6.30 19.41
N THR A 5 0.70 7.01 19.32
CA THR A 5 1.77 6.60 18.40
C THR A 5 2.24 5.24 18.89
N SER A 6 1.56 4.18 18.45
CA SER A 6 2.07 2.82 18.58
C SER A 6 3.52 2.83 18.08
N PRO A 7 4.45 2.20 18.80
CA PRO A 7 5.81 2.05 18.27
C PRO A 7 5.65 1.44 16.89
N ARG A 8 6.14 2.12 15.83
CA ARG A 8 6.16 1.58 14.46
C ARG A 8 6.66 0.16 14.58
N ILE A 9 5.76 -0.82 14.53
CA ILE A 9 6.15 -2.22 14.51
C ILE A 9 6.97 -2.30 13.24
N ALA A 10 8.24 -2.67 13.34
CA ALA A 10 9.05 -2.86 12.15
C ALA A 10 8.42 -4.04 11.41
N HIS A 11 7.60 -3.77 10.40
CA HIS A 11 6.92 -4.74 9.53
C HIS A 11 7.90 -5.52 8.63
N HIS A 12 9.15 -5.67 9.07
CA HIS A 12 10.19 -6.33 8.29
C HIS A 12 9.82 -7.81 8.07
N GLY A 13 9.72 -8.22 6.81
CA GLY A 13 9.30 -9.56 6.41
C GLY A 13 7.79 -9.80 6.48
N TRP A 14 6.98 -8.77 6.67
CA TRP A 14 5.52 -8.86 6.61
C TRP A 14 5.03 -8.72 5.16
N GLN A 15 3.89 -9.34 4.87
CA GLN A 15 3.21 -9.16 3.58
C GLN A 15 2.36 -7.88 3.64
N ILE A 16 2.28 -7.18 2.52
CA ILE A 16 1.47 -5.97 2.40
C ILE A 16 0.51 -6.16 1.22
N LYS A 17 -0.77 -5.89 1.46
CA LYS A 17 -1.78 -5.72 0.42
C LYS A 17 -2.27 -4.28 0.46
N ILE A 18 -2.37 -3.65 -0.70
CA ILE A 18 -2.93 -2.31 -0.79
C ILE A 18 -4.32 -2.42 -1.39
N VAL A 19 -5.31 -1.93 -0.66
CA VAL A 19 -6.71 -1.89 -1.08
C VAL A 19 -7.08 -0.43 -1.30
N ALA A 20 -7.67 -0.13 -2.46
CA ALA A 20 -8.28 1.16 -2.71
C ALA A 20 -9.80 1.03 -2.63
N ASP A 21 -10.40 1.74 -1.68
CA ASP A 21 -11.85 1.81 -1.49
C ASP A 21 -12.26 3.22 -1.09
N GLU A 22 -13.46 3.65 -1.48
CA GLU A 22 -14.05 4.95 -1.10
C GLU A 22 -13.10 6.17 -1.13
N GLN A 23 -12.17 6.22 -2.11
CA GLN A 23 -11.15 7.26 -2.28
C GLN A 23 -10.01 7.26 -1.24
N VAL A 24 -9.79 6.16 -0.52
CA VAL A 24 -8.63 5.98 0.35
C VAL A 24 -7.83 4.73 -0.05
N PHE A 25 -6.56 4.70 0.36
CA PHE A 25 -5.64 3.59 0.15
C PHE A 25 -5.25 2.99 1.50
N SER A 26 -5.63 1.74 1.74
CA SER A 26 -5.27 1.03 2.97
C SER A 26 -4.12 0.06 2.71
N PHE A 27 -3.08 0.15 3.53
CA PHE A 27 -1.94 -0.76 3.55
C PHE A 27 -2.21 -1.81 4.61
N GLU A 28 -2.79 -2.93 4.19
CA GLU A 28 -3.11 -4.06 5.06
C GLU A 28 -1.85 -4.92 5.23
N CYS A 29 -1.30 -4.95 6.45
CA CYS A 29 -0.06 -5.65 6.76
C CYS A 29 -0.33 -6.97 7.49
N TYR A 30 0.27 -8.05 7.01
CA TYR A 30 0.10 -9.41 7.54
C TYR A 30 1.44 -9.98 7.99
N ALA A 31 1.47 -10.50 9.22
CA ALA A 31 2.61 -11.30 9.64
C ALA A 31 2.66 -12.58 8.79
N PRO A 32 3.85 -13.03 8.34
CA PRO A 32 3.97 -14.20 7.46
C PRO A 32 3.38 -15.48 8.07
N ASP A 33 3.31 -15.56 9.40
CA ASP A 33 2.79 -16.70 10.15
C ASP A 33 1.28 -16.61 10.45
N LEU A 34 0.61 -15.50 10.11
CA LEU A 34 -0.80 -15.24 10.42
C LEU A 34 -1.54 -14.66 9.21
N PRO A 35 -1.98 -15.52 8.26
CA PRO A 35 -2.57 -15.06 7.00
C PRO A 35 -3.98 -14.45 7.14
N ASP A 36 -4.69 -14.67 8.25
CA ASP A 36 -6.12 -14.35 8.36
C ASP A 36 -6.47 -13.20 9.31
N PHE A 37 -5.50 -12.61 10.01
CA PHE A 37 -5.73 -11.47 10.88
C PHE A 37 -4.99 -10.26 10.36
N MET A 38 -5.76 -9.25 9.92
CA MET A 38 -5.25 -7.89 9.74
C MET A 38 -4.66 -7.45 11.09
N ASN A 39 -3.33 -7.48 11.17
CA ASN A 39 -2.64 -7.12 12.40
C ASN A 39 -2.45 -5.60 12.50
N ASP A 40 -2.37 -4.92 11.35
CA ASP A 40 -2.19 -3.48 11.25
C ASP A 40 -2.64 -2.96 9.88
N ALA A 41 -3.24 -1.77 9.85
CA ALA A 41 -3.66 -1.11 8.62
C ALA A 41 -3.38 0.40 8.69
N GLU A 42 -2.56 0.89 7.77
CA GLU A 42 -2.34 2.33 7.58
C GLU A 42 -3.22 2.83 6.42
N VAL A 43 -3.84 4.00 6.54
CA VAL A 43 -4.76 4.56 5.54
C VAL A 43 -4.24 5.90 5.02
N TYR A 44 -4.19 6.05 3.70
CA TYR A 44 -3.75 7.24 3.01
C TYR A 44 -4.89 7.82 2.16
N PRO A 45 -5.04 9.16 2.09
CA PRO A 45 -6.18 9.81 1.45
C PRO A 45 -6.10 9.88 -0.08
N ASP A 46 -4.93 9.66 -0.66
CA ASP A 46 -4.71 9.76 -2.11
C ASP A 46 -3.51 8.93 -2.56
N TRP A 47 -3.41 8.72 -3.88
CA TRP A 47 -2.31 7.95 -4.48
C TRP A 47 -0.95 8.54 -4.16
N GLN A 48 -0.82 9.87 -4.13
CA GLN A 48 0.45 10.53 -3.90
C GLN A 48 0.98 10.25 -2.48
N SER A 49 0.10 10.29 -1.50
CA SER A 49 0.40 9.96 -0.10
C SER A 49 0.74 8.48 0.06
N ALA A 50 -0.02 7.59 -0.57
CA ALA A 50 0.26 6.15 -0.59
C ALA A 50 1.63 5.84 -1.24
N HIS A 51 1.92 6.46 -2.38
CA HIS A 51 3.19 6.34 -3.09
C HIS A 51 4.37 6.83 -2.24
N ALA A 52 4.25 8.03 -1.64
CA ALA A 52 5.27 8.57 -0.76
C ALA A 52 5.53 7.68 0.46
N ALA A 53 4.47 7.10 1.04
CA ALA A 53 4.58 6.16 2.15
C ALA A 53 5.26 4.86 1.74
N ALA A 54 4.91 4.28 0.59
CA ALA A 54 5.56 3.08 0.06
C ALA A 54 7.06 3.27 -0.15
N CYS A 55 7.49 4.45 -0.64
CA CYS A 55 8.91 4.78 -0.79
C CYS A 55 9.67 4.88 0.56
N GLN A 56 8.98 5.14 1.65
CA GLN A 56 9.54 5.27 3.00
C GLN A 56 9.26 4.06 3.89
N PHE A 57 8.56 3.05 3.36
CA PHE A 57 8.17 1.86 4.11
C PHE A 57 9.40 1.03 4.49
N VAL A 58 9.34 0.32 5.62
CA VAL A 58 10.49 -0.46 6.14
C VAL A 58 10.98 -1.50 5.12
N ASP A 59 10.05 -2.10 4.38
CA ASP A 59 10.30 -2.96 3.22
C ASP A 59 9.77 -2.28 1.94
N ARG A 60 10.50 -1.24 1.49
CA ARG A 60 10.17 -0.44 0.31
C ARG A 60 9.78 -1.29 -0.91
N GLU A 61 10.56 -2.33 -1.22
CA GLU A 61 10.32 -3.17 -2.41
C GLU A 61 8.96 -3.88 -2.35
N ILE A 62 8.55 -4.34 -1.16
CA ILE A 62 7.26 -5.02 -0.96
C ILE A 62 6.11 -4.03 -1.12
N ALA A 63 6.23 -2.84 -0.51
CA ALA A 63 5.20 -1.80 -0.61
C ALA A 63 5.04 -1.27 -2.05
N ILE A 64 6.15 -1.09 -2.77
CA ILE A 64 6.13 -0.70 -4.19
C ILE A 64 5.49 -1.80 -5.04
N ALA A 65 5.87 -3.07 -4.83
CA ALA A 65 5.27 -4.18 -5.56
C ALA A 65 3.75 -4.27 -5.33
N ALA A 66 3.27 -4.00 -4.09
CA ALA A 66 1.84 -3.97 -3.79
C ALA A 66 1.11 -2.82 -4.52
N LEU A 67 1.71 -1.63 -4.63
CA LEU A 67 1.13 -0.52 -5.42
C LEU A 67 1.08 -0.84 -6.92
N ILE A 68 2.14 -1.46 -7.45
CA ILE A 68 2.18 -1.91 -8.85
C ILE A 68 1.09 -2.95 -9.11
N ASN A 69 0.89 -3.90 -8.20
CA ASN A 69 -0.19 -4.88 -8.33
C ASN A 69 -1.57 -4.22 -8.37
N LEU A 70 -1.83 -3.24 -7.50
CA LEU A 70 -3.08 -2.48 -7.52
C LEU A 70 -3.26 -1.71 -8.85
N ALA A 71 -2.21 -1.05 -9.35
CA ALA A 71 -2.25 -0.35 -10.64
C ALA A 71 -2.50 -1.30 -11.81
N ASN A 72 -1.92 -2.51 -11.79
CA ASN A 72 -2.18 -3.55 -12.77
C ASN A 72 -3.64 -4.04 -12.74
N ASP A 73 -4.21 -4.22 -11.54
CA ASP A 73 -5.62 -4.60 -11.38
C ASP A 73 -6.53 -3.53 -11.99
N TRP A 74 -6.24 -2.25 -11.76
CA TRP A 74 -6.96 -1.14 -12.36
C TRP A 74 -6.82 -1.08 -13.89
N LEU A 75 -5.63 -1.28 -14.42
CA LEU A 75 -5.40 -1.32 -15.87
C LEU A 75 -6.18 -2.47 -16.51
N THR A 76 -6.14 -3.66 -15.89
CA THR A 76 -6.85 -4.85 -16.36
C THR A 76 -8.36 -4.67 -16.30
N ALA A 77 -8.87 -3.99 -15.28
CA ALA A 77 -10.28 -3.65 -15.14
C ALA A 77 -10.73 -2.48 -16.04
N GLY A 78 -9.81 -1.82 -16.74
CA GLY A 78 -10.09 -0.65 -17.58
C GLY A 78 -10.46 0.61 -16.79
N LEU A 79 -10.05 0.69 -15.52
CA LEU A 79 -10.28 1.85 -14.64
C LEU A 79 -9.26 2.98 -14.89
N VAL A 80 -8.10 2.64 -15.43
CA VAL A 80 -7.05 3.58 -15.84
C VAL A 80 -6.58 3.25 -17.25
N SER A 81 -6.11 4.25 -17.97
CA SER A 81 -5.42 4.11 -19.25
C SER A 81 -3.96 3.65 -19.06
N GLU A 82 -3.30 3.24 -20.15
CA GLU A 82 -1.89 2.87 -20.13
C GLU A 82 -0.98 4.04 -19.73
N ASP A 83 -1.27 5.26 -20.21
CA ASP A 83 -0.53 6.47 -19.83
C ASP A 83 -0.69 6.77 -18.33
N GLU A 84 -1.90 6.64 -17.79
CA GLU A 84 -2.15 6.78 -16.35
C GLU A 84 -1.42 5.71 -15.54
N TYR A 85 -1.43 4.45 -15.99
CA TYR A 85 -0.67 3.37 -15.37
C TYR A 85 0.82 3.71 -15.23
N TRP A 86 1.47 4.15 -16.31
CA TRP A 86 2.90 4.48 -16.27
C TRP A 86 3.20 5.66 -15.34
N ASN A 87 2.30 6.65 -15.25
CA ASN A 87 2.42 7.74 -14.30
C ASN A 87 2.27 7.26 -12.84
N LEU A 88 1.37 6.32 -12.57
CA LEU A 88 1.13 5.77 -11.24
C LEU A 88 2.32 4.91 -10.78
N THR A 89 2.96 4.17 -11.67
CA THR A 89 4.06 3.25 -11.36
C THR A 89 5.46 3.85 -11.52
N SER A 90 5.59 5.18 -11.61
CA SER A 90 6.89 5.86 -11.71
C SER A 90 7.48 6.14 -10.32
N PHE A 91 8.31 5.21 -9.85
CA PHE A 91 8.99 5.30 -8.54
C PHE A 91 10.43 5.83 -8.68
N GLU A 92 10.59 7.06 -9.19
CA GLU A 92 11.90 7.75 -9.24
C GLU A 92 12.38 8.23 -7.85
#